data_AF-A0A5P8I0G3-F1
#
_entry.id   AF-A0A5P8I0G3-F1
#
_cell.length_a   1.000
_cell.length_b   1.000
_cell.length_c   1.000
_cell.angle_alpha   90.00
_cell.angle_beta   90.00
_cell.angle_gamma   90.00
#
_symmetry.space_group_name_H-M   'P 1'
#
loop_
_entity.id
_entity.type
_entity.pdbx_description
1 polymer ?
#
loop_
_entity_poly.entity_id
_entity_poly.type
_entity_poly.pdbx_seq_one_letter_code
_entity_poly.pdbx_strand_id
1 'polypeptide(L)'
;MQRGAVLLGVVAFLALWPQATAKVYDLYETEVWAVVAYTQRLMNACATANDYMDNPWSLMHVADFEERGLYHGMYTAMVTCLEDFFQQRP
;
A
#
# COMPACT_ATOMS: atom_id res chain seq x y z
N MET A 1 -17.75 10.87 13.66
CA MET A 1 -16.61 11.67 13.16
C MET A 1 -15.23 11.10 13.55
N GLN A 2 -15.11 9.82 13.93
CA GLN A 2 -13.82 9.21 14.30
C GLN A 2 -13.16 8.40 13.17
N ARG A 3 -13.97 7.97 12.18
CA ARG A 3 -13.49 7.17 11.02
C ARG A 3 -12.68 7.98 10.01
N GLY A 4 -12.97 9.27 9.83
CA GLY A 4 -12.28 10.13 8.85
C GLY A 4 -10.86 10.53 9.26
N ALA A 5 -10.60 10.73 10.56
CA ALA A 5 -9.27 11.12 11.04
C ALA A 5 -8.25 9.96 10.98
N VAL A 6 -8.71 8.72 11.18
CA VAL A 6 -7.85 7.53 11.08
C VAL A 6 -7.40 7.30 9.63
N LEU A 7 -8.29 7.50 8.66
CA LEU A 7 -7.97 7.43 7.24
C LEU A 7 -6.94 8.50 6.83
N LEU A 8 -7.08 9.74 7.31
CA LEU A 8 -6.14 10.82 7.02
C LEU A 8 -4.74 10.56 7.61
N GLY A 9 -4.65 10.01 8.82
CA GLY A 9 -3.36 9.65 9.44
C GLY A 9 -2.60 8.55 8.69
N VAL A 10 -3.31 7.52 8.23
CA VAL A 10 -2.74 6.40 7.47
C VAL A 10 -2.32 6.84 6.06
N VAL A 11 -3.13 7.66 5.39
CA VAL A 11 -2.78 8.22 4.07
C VAL A 11 -1.59 9.16 4.17
N ALA A 12 -1.52 10.01 5.21
CA ALA A 12 -0.36 10.87 5.42
C ALA A 12 0.92 10.07 5.66
N PHE A 13 0.88 8.99 6.45
CA PHE A 13 2.05 8.14 6.67
C PHE A 13 2.49 7.42 5.39
N LEU A 14 1.54 6.87 4.63
CA LEU A 14 1.81 6.18 3.35
C LEU A 14 2.28 7.11 2.24
N ALA A 15 1.81 8.36 2.20
CA ALA A 15 2.23 9.33 1.19
C ALA A 15 3.57 10.00 1.52
N LEU A 16 3.87 10.19 2.81
CA LEU A 16 5.12 10.83 3.24
C LEU A 16 6.29 9.85 3.32
N TRP A 17 6.02 8.56 3.55
CA TRP A 17 7.09 7.55 3.66
C TRP A 17 7.93 7.42 2.38
N PRO A 18 7.36 7.29 1.16
CA PRO A 18 8.14 7.22 -0.08
C PRO A 18 9.03 8.44 -0.32
N GLN A 19 8.65 9.61 0.21
CA GLN A 19 9.43 10.84 0.09
C GLN A 19 10.52 10.96 1.17
N ALA A 20 10.23 10.53 2.41
CA ALA A 20 11.17 10.55 3.52
C ALA A 20 12.26 9.48 3.41
N THR A 21 11.92 8.29 2.90
CA THR A 21 12.84 7.14 2.79
C THR A 21 13.43 6.94 1.39
N ALA A 22 13.26 7.91 0.48
CA ALA A 22 13.75 7.80 -0.90
C ALA A 22 15.25 7.53 -1.03
N LYS A 23 16.05 7.74 0.03
CA LYS A 23 17.49 7.45 0.09
C LYS A 23 17.87 6.12 0.78
N VAL A 24 16.96 5.44 1.47
CA VAL A 24 17.27 4.31 2.37
C VAL A 24 16.29 3.14 2.17
N TYR A 25 15.88 2.88 0.92
CA TYR A 25 15.07 1.70 0.67
C TYR A 25 15.94 0.44 0.79
N ASP A 26 15.99 -0.13 1.99
CA ASP A 26 16.63 -1.40 2.30
C ASP A 26 15.56 -2.30 2.95
N LEU A 27 15.16 -3.37 2.26
CA LEU A 27 14.12 -4.28 2.74
C LEU A 27 14.56 -5.06 4.00
N TYR A 28 15.86 -5.14 4.27
CA TYR A 28 16.37 -5.76 5.49
C TYR A 28 16.22 -4.85 6.71
N GLU A 29 15.92 -3.57 6.54
CA GLU A 29 15.49 -2.71 7.63
C GLU A 29 14.06 -3.08 8.05
N THR A 30 13.90 -3.41 9.34
CA THR A 30 12.62 -3.83 9.93
C THR A 30 11.46 -2.86 9.63
N GLU A 31 11.75 -1.56 9.59
CA GLU A 31 10.75 -0.53 9.31
C GLU A 31 10.28 -0.58 7.86
N VAL A 32 11.20 -0.73 6.91
CA VAL A 32 10.90 -0.85 5.48
C VAL A 32 10.11 -2.13 5.23
N TRP A 33 10.55 -3.27 5.79
CA TRP A 33 9.81 -4.53 5.69
C TRP A 33 8.38 -4.40 6.21
N ALA A 34 8.20 -3.77 7.37
CA ALA A 34 6.89 -3.59 7.99
C ALA A 34 5.99 -2.71 7.12
N VAL A 35 6.53 -1.64 6.52
CA VAL A 35 5.79 -0.77 5.60
C VAL A 35 5.36 -1.54 4.35
N VAL A 36 6.26 -2.29 3.72
CA VAL A 36 5.94 -3.10 2.54
C VAL A 36 4.84 -4.12 2.86
N ALA A 37 5.00 -4.87 3.95
CA ALA A 37 4.02 -5.86 4.40
C ALA A 37 2.66 -5.21 4.70
N TYR A 38 2.66 -4.02 5.31
CA TYR A 38 1.43 -3.27 5.59
C TYR A 38 0.76 -2.77 4.31
N THR A 39 1.51 -2.19 3.37
CA THR A 39 1.00 -1.77 2.06
C THR A 39 0.38 -2.96 1.30
N GLN A 40 1.03 -4.12 1.32
CA GLN A 40 0.50 -5.33 0.69
C GLN A 40 -0.85 -5.76 1.31
N ARG A 41 -0.97 -5.72 2.64
CA ARG A 41 -2.24 -6.02 3.33
C ARG A 41 -3.34 -5.04 2.94
N LEU A 42 -3.00 -3.74 2.82
CA LEU A 42 -3.96 -2.72 2.39
C LEU A 42 -4.40 -2.91 0.95
N MET A 43 -3.47 -3.22 0.04
CA MET A 43 -3.78 -3.55 -1.35
C MET A 43 -4.75 -4.74 -1.42
N ASN A 44 -4.50 -5.80 -0.62
CA ASN A 44 -5.38 -6.96 -0.58
C ASN A 44 -6.76 -6.64 -0.01
N ALA A 45 -6.84 -5.86 1.07
CA ALA A 45 -8.10 -5.43 1.62
C ALA A 45 -8.91 -4.58 0.62
N CYS A 46 -8.23 -3.70 -0.11
CA CYS A 46 -8.85 -2.87 -1.13
C CYS A 46 -9.36 -3.70 -2.32
N ALA A 47 -8.55 -4.62 -2.84
CA ALA A 47 -8.95 -5.52 -3.92
C ALA A 47 -10.19 -6.33 -3.55
N THR A 48 -10.21 -6.92 -2.35
CA THR A 48 -11.39 -7.62 -1.81
C THR A 48 -12.61 -6.69 -1.72
N ALA A 49 -12.41 -5.45 -1.27
CA ALA A 49 -13.51 -4.49 -1.15
C ALA A 49 -14.08 -4.05 -2.51
N ASN A 50 -13.32 -4.14 -3.59
CA ASN A 50 -13.76 -3.82 -4.95
C ASN A 50 -14.06 -5.06 -5.81
N ASP A 51 -14.11 -6.26 -5.21
CA ASP A 51 -14.34 -7.53 -5.90
C ASP A 51 -13.36 -7.78 -7.07
N TYR A 52 -12.12 -7.29 -6.98
CA TYR A 52 -11.07 -7.57 -7.95
C TYR A 52 -10.58 -9.01 -7.76
N MET A 53 -10.94 -9.91 -8.67
CA MET A 53 -10.52 -11.32 -8.62
C MET A 53 -9.01 -11.49 -8.84
N ASP A 54 -8.40 -10.57 -9.59
CA ASP A 54 -6.98 -10.63 -9.96
C ASP A 54 -6.18 -9.58 -9.18
N ASN A 55 -5.78 -9.92 -7.96
CA ASN A 55 -4.81 -9.14 -7.19
C ASN A 55 -3.44 -9.85 -7.16
N PRO A 56 -2.54 -9.62 -8.15
CA PRO A 56 -1.24 -10.29 -8.19
C PRO A 56 -0.37 -9.95 -6.97
N TRP A 57 -0.61 -8.80 -6.33
CA TRP A 57 0.16 -8.33 -5.19
C TRP A 57 -0.04 -9.18 -3.92
N SER A 58 -1.17 -9.89 -3.78
CA SER A 58 -1.43 -10.74 -2.61
C SER A 58 -0.69 -12.08 -2.65
N LEU A 59 -0.26 -12.50 -3.85
CA LEU A 59 0.48 -13.75 -4.05
C LEU A 59 1.99 -13.59 -3.90
N MET A 60 2.49 -12.36 -3.96
CA MET A 60 3.90 -12.05 -3.78
C MET A 60 4.31 -12.21 -2.31
N HIS A 61 5.53 -12.66 -2.08
CA HIS A 61 6.13 -12.61 -0.75
C HIS A 61 6.67 -11.21 -0.48
N VAL A 62 6.72 -10.78 0.79
CA VAL A 62 7.26 -9.45 1.15
C VAL A 62 8.71 -9.28 0.65
N ALA A 63 9.47 -10.37 0.63
CA ALA A 63 10.84 -10.41 0.10
C ALA A 63 10.94 -10.06 -1.40
N ASP A 64 9.87 -10.29 -2.18
CA ASP A 64 9.88 -10.00 -3.62
C ASP A 64 9.93 -8.49 -3.89
N PHE A 65 9.57 -7.67 -2.91
CA PHE A 65 9.65 -6.21 -2.99
C PHE A 65 11.05 -5.67 -2.69
N GLU A 66 12.10 -6.49 -2.61
CA GLU A 66 13.48 -6.00 -2.51
C GLU A 66 13.78 -5.05 -3.68
N GLU A 67 13.22 -5.34 -4.85
CA GLU A 67 13.18 -4.39 -5.94
C GLU A 67 12.20 -3.26 -5.61
N ARG A 68 12.75 -2.07 -5.33
CA ARG A 68 11.98 -0.84 -5.08
C ARG A 68 10.92 -0.55 -6.16
N GLY A 69 11.18 -0.93 -7.41
CA GLY A 69 10.24 -0.79 -8.53
C GLY A 69 8.95 -1.57 -8.32
N LEU A 70 9.04 -2.80 -7.78
CA LEU A 70 7.87 -3.63 -7.47
C LEU A 70 7.05 -3.01 -6.34
N TYR A 71 7.70 -2.50 -5.30
CA TYR A 71 6.99 -1.82 -4.21
C TYR A 71 6.24 -0.59 -4.72
N HIS A 72 6.90 0.22 -5.55
CA HIS A 72 6.29 1.40 -6.13
C HIS A 72 5.10 1.05 -7.04
N GLY A 73 5.21 -0.02 -7.83
CA GLY A 73 4.11 -0.55 -8.63
C GLY A 73 2.90 -0.97 -7.78
N MET A 74 3.13 -1.71 -6.69
CA MET A 74 2.08 -2.08 -5.74
C MET A 74 1.43 -0.84 -5.12
N TYR A 75 2.23 0.12 -4.69
CA TYR A 75 1.75 1.34 -4.07
C TYR A 75 0.85 2.13 -5.04
N THR A 76 1.27 2.32 -6.30
CA THR A 76 0.46 2.99 -7.31
C THR A 76 -0.86 2.25 -7.56
N ALA A 77 -0.82 0.92 -7.70
CA ALA A 77 -2.04 0.12 -7.87
C ALA A 77 -2.98 0.22 -6.66
N MET A 78 -2.44 0.29 -5.45
CA MET A 78 -3.21 0.49 -4.22
C MET A 78 -3.91 1.86 -4.22
N VAL A 79 -3.23 2.92 -4.64
CA VAL A 79 -3.85 4.26 -4.74
C VAL A 79 -5.02 4.22 -5.71
N THR A 80 -4.85 3.66 -6.91
CA THR A 80 -5.95 3.51 -7.88
C THR A 80 -7.10 2.67 -7.32
N CYS A 81 -6.80 1.57 -6.64
CA CYS A 81 -7.84 0.76 -6.00
C CYS A 81 -8.65 1.56 -4.96
N LEU A 82 -7.97 2.39 -4.14
CA LEU A 82 -8.64 3.22 -3.15
C LEU A 82 -9.51 4.29 -3.82
N GLU A 83 -9.03 4.90 -4.90
CA GLU A 83 -9.81 5.85 -5.70
C GLU A 83 -11.09 5.20 -6.23
N ASP A 84 -10.99 4.01 -6.84
CA ASP A 84 -12.14 3.24 -7.31
C ASP A 84 -13.12 2.90 -6.19
N PHE A 85 -12.60 2.51 -5.02
CA PHE A 85 -13.41 2.22 -3.84
C PHE A 85 -14.27 3.44 -3.42
N PHE A 86 -13.66 4.62 -3.40
CA PHE A 86 -14.36 5.87 -3.03
C PHE A 86 -15.30 6.37 -4.13
N GLN A 87 -14.98 6.16 -5.40
CA GLN A 87 -15.85 6.58 -6.51
C GLN A 87 -17.12 5.74 -6.60
N GLN A 88 -17.03 4.43 -6.32
CA GLN A 88 -18.18 3.53 -6.40
C GLN A 88 -19.12 3.62 -5.18
N ARG A 89 -18.67 4.23 -4.08
CA ARG A 89 -19.40 4.28 -2.80
C ARG A 89 -19.48 5.72 -2.30
N PRO A 90 -20.58 6.45 -2.59
CA PRO A 90 -20.81 7.80 -2.08
C PRO A 90 -21.03 7.84 -0.55
#